data_AF-A0A9W4G2H2-F1
#
_entry.id   AF-A0A9W4G2H2-F1
#
_cell.length_a   1.000
_cell.length_b   1.000
_cell.length_c   1.000
_cell.angle_alpha   90.00
_cell.angle_beta   90.00
_cell.angle_gamma   90.00
#
_symmetry.space_group_name_H-M   'P 1'
#
loop_
_entity.id
_entity.type
_entity.pdbx_description
1 polymer ?
#
loop_
_entity_poly.entity_id
_entity_poly.type
_entity_poly.pdbx_seq_one_letter_code
_entity_poly.pdbx_strand_id
1 'polypeptide(L)'
;MNKLLQQVMEELEKLPEDEQNAIATRVLAELQVENIEKNSQLATFNRNDLGSKPSGRSGWDISVYNRENQLILIVEVKRRSNPPLPWVIELGWKIFESENFPKTPYIMLVFTDSIYLWSNLNHQKQIAEPSYIIDATLIFQPYFERSEVTADQINPQSFEMIVTSWLREIIHSQTLGKEGDKSQQWLVESGLGTAIAGGYFQYEDIA
;
A
#
# COMPACT_ATOMS: atom_id res chain seq x y z
N MET A 1 19.00 -28.45 3.19
CA MET A 1 19.15 -28.48 1.72
C MET A 1 18.11 -29.45 1.17
N ASN A 2 17.32 -29.04 0.18
CA ASN A 2 16.15 -29.80 -0.29
C ASN A 2 16.60 -31.06 -1.06
N LYS A 3 16.04 -32.24 -0.78
CA LYS A 3 16.43 -33.52 -1.40
C LYS A 3 16.29 -33.49 -2.93
N LEU A 4 15.37 -32.67 -3.44
CA LEU A 4 15.15 -32.43 -4.86
C LEU A 4 16.32 -31.66 -5.52
N LEU A 5 16.86 -30.64 -4.85
CA LEU A 5 17.98 -29.83 -5.35
C LEU A 5 19.26 -30.66 -5.46
N GLN A 6 19.49 -31.54 -4.48
CA GLN A 6 20.65 -32.41 -4.47
C GLN A 6 20.60 -33.44 -5.61
N GLN A 7 19.42 -33.98 -5.91
CA GLN A 7 19.21 -34.89 -7.03
C GLN A 7 19.36 -34.20 -8.40
N VAL A 8 18.90 -32.95 -8.54
CA VAL A 8 19.10 -32.17 -9.76
C VAL A 8 20.58 -31.86 -9.99
N MET A 9 21.34 -31.54 -8.93
CA MET A 9 22.78 -31.31 -9.04
C MET A 9 23.55 -32.58 -9.43
N GLU A 10 23.22 -33.73 -8.83
CA GLU A 10 23.86 -35.01 -9.19
C GLU A 10 23.59 -35.44 -10.63
N GLU A 11 22.41 -35.14 -11.19
CA GLU A 11 22.11 -35.43 -12.60
C GLU A 11 22.81 -34.45 -13.54
N LEU A 12 22.97 -33.19 -13.16
CA LEU A 12 23.70 -32.20 -13.96
C LEU A 12 25.19 -32.53 -14.05
N GLU A 13 25.82 -33.02 -12.97
CA GLU A 13 27.23 -33.42 -12.96
C GLU A 13 27.54 -34.64 -13.85
N LYS A 14 26.54 -35.43 -14.22
CA LYS A 14 26.68 -36.59 -15.14
C LYS A 14 26.65 -36.19 -16.61
N LEU A 15 26.25 -34.96 -16.93
CA LEU A 15 26.15 -34.50 -18.31
C LEU A 15 27.51 -34.05 -18.85
N PRO A 16 27.75 -34.16 -20.16
CA PRO A 16 28.89 -33.54 -20.83
C PRO A 16 28.99 -32.04 -20.54
N GLU A 17 30.22 -31.51 -20.45
CA GLU A 17 30.49 -30.12 -20.06
C GLU A 17 29.82 -29.09 -21.01
N ASP A 18 29.69 -29.43 -22.29
CA ASP A 18 28.97 -28.63 -23.29
C ASP A 18 27.46 -28.55 -23.03
N GLU A 19 26.85 -29.64 -22.57
CA GLU A 19 25.45 -29.66 -22.15
C GLU A 19 25.24 -28.90 -20.83
N GLN A 20 26.14 -29.03 -19.86
CA GLN A 20 26.10 -28.26 -18.62
C GLN A 20 26.18 -26.75 -18.89
N ASN A 21 27.09 -26.33 -19.78
CA ASN A 21 27.23 -24.94 -20.18
C ASN A 21 26.00 -24.43 -20.94
N ALA A 22 25.38 -25.24 -21.79
CA ALA A 22 24.14 -24.89 -22.48
C ALA A 22 22.97 -24.69 -21.50
N ILE A 23 22.84 -25.58 -20.51
CA ILE A 23 21.82 -25.48 -19.46
C ILE A 23 22.06 -24.24 -18.59
N ALA A 24 23.30 -24.01 -18.14
CA ALA A 24 23.65 -22.82 -17.35
C ALA A 24 23.34 -21.53 -18.12
N THR A 25 23.68 -21.48 -19.41
CA THR A 25 23.39 -20.34 -20.28
C THR A 25 21.89 -20.10 -20.41
N ARG A 26 21.09 -21.16 -20.55
CA ARG A 26 19.63 -21.06 -20.65
C ARG A 26 18.99 -20.61 -19.34
N VAL A 27 19.43 -21.15 -18.21
CA VAL A 27 18.96 -20.73 -16.88
C VAL A 27 19.31 -19.26 -16.61
N LEU A 28 20.52 -18.83 -16.97
CA LEU A 28 20.92 -17.43 -16.88
C LEU A 28 20.05 -16.53 -17.77
N ALA A 29 19.72 -16.97 -18.99
CA ALA A 29 18.84 -16.22 -19.89
C ALA A 29 17.41 -16.14 -19.35
N GLU A 30 16.85 -17.23 -18.81
CA GLU A 30 15.51 -17.26 -18.21
C GLU A 30 15.43 -16.36 -16.96
N LEU A 31 16.45 -16.39 -16.09
CA LEU A 31 16.55 -15.50 -14.94
C LEU A 31 16.70 -14.03 -15.35
N GLN A 32 17.44 -13.75 -16.42
CA GLN A 32 17.56 -12.40 -16.97
C GLN A 32 16.25 -11.91 -17.55
N VAL A 33 15.51 -12.76 -18.29
CA VAL A 33 14.17 -12.42 -18.82
C VAL A 33 13.19 -12.13 -17.68
N GLU A 34 13.14 -12.97 -16.66
CA GLU A 34 12.26 -12.74 -15.50
C GLU A 34 12.62 -11.44 -14.75
N ASN A 35 13.92 -11.13 -14.62
CA ASN A 35 14.39 -9.90 -14.00
C ASN A 35 14.08 -8.67 -14.88
N ILE A 36 14.23 -8.76 -16.20
CA ILE A 36 13.86 -7.69 -17.14
C ILE A 36 12.36 -7.45 -17.11
N GLU A 37 11.53 -8.49 -17.08
CA GLU A 37 10.07 -8.36 -16.99
C GLU A 37 9.65 -7.74 -15.66
N LYS A 38 10.19 -8.21 -14.52
CA LYS A 38 9.95 -7.59 -13.20
C LYS A 38 10.39 -6.13 -13.19
N ASN A 39 11.56 -5.80 -13.71
CA ASN A 39 12.05 -4.42 -13.75
C ASN A 39 11.26 -3.53 -14.72
N SER A 40 10.78 -4.08 -15.83
CA SER A 40 9.94 -3.36 -16.80
C SER A 40 8.55 -3.12 -16.23
N GLN A 41 8.00 -4.08 -15.48
CA GLN A 41 6.79 -3.88 -14.69
C GLN A 41 7.04 -2.80 -13.64
N LEU A 42 8.05 -2.92 -12.77
CA LEU A 42 8.39 -1.87 -11.78
C LEU A 42 8.59 -0.48 -12.43
N ALA A 43 9.22 -0.40 -13.61
CA ALA A 43 9.43 0.86 -14.32
C ALA A 43 8.15 1.46 -14.92
N THR A 44 7.24 0.63 -15.45
CA THR A 44 5.92 1.07 -15.93
C THR A 44 5.00 1.45 -14.77
N PHE A 45 5.10 0.74 -13.64
CA PHE A 45 4.47 1.12 -12.37
C PHE A 45 4.91 2.52 -11.91
N ASN A 46 6.21 2.80 -11.95
CA ASN A 46 6.74 4.11 -11.52
C ASN A 46 6.34 5.29 -12.42
N ARG A 47 6.12 5.10 -13.74
CA ARG A 47 5.82 6.22 -14.66
C ARG A 47 4.40 6.77 -14.56
N ASN A 48 3.40 5.94 -14.26
CA ASN A 48 2.00 6.35 -14.32
C ASN A 48 1.47 6.92 -12.99
N ASP A 49 2.12 6.60 -11.86
CA ASP A 49 1.64 6.93 -10.51
C ASP A 49 2.37 8.14 -9.87
N LEU A 50 3.40 8.68 -10.55
CA LEU A 50 4.11 9.93 -10.21
C LEU A 50 3.45 11.19 -10.82
N GLY A 51 2.18 11.10 -11.24
CA GLY A 51 1.44 12.24 -11.80
C GLY A 51 1.63 13.49 -10.94
N SER A 52 2.21 14.53 -11.53
CA SER A 52 2.58 15.75 -10.83
C SER A 52 1.33 16.43 -10.25
N LYS A 53 1.28 16.51 -8.92
CA LYS A 53 0.29 17.31 -8.19
C LYS A 53 0.46 18.77 -8.66
N PRO A 54 -0.63 19.49 -9.01
CA PRO A 54 -0.52 20.89 -9.39
C PRO A 54 0.15 21.66 -8.23
N SER A 55 1.19 22.43 -8.59
CA SER A 55 1.99 23.23 -7.66
C SER A 55 1.10 24.24 -6.94
N GLY A 56 0.70 23.90 -5.72
CA GLY A 56 -0.21 24.70 -4.89
C GLY A 56 -0.82 23.92 -3.73
N ARG A 57 -1.01 22.60 -3.85
CA ARG A 57 -1.50 21.75 -2.74
C ARG A 57 -0.34 21.29 -1.87
N SER A 58 -0.17 21.90 -0.70
CA SER A 58 0.71 21.36 0.33
C SER A 58 -0.07 20.29 1.10
N GLY A 59 0.03 19.04 0.70
CA GLY A 59 -0.47 17.98 1.57
C GLY A 59 -0.88 16.74 0.83
N TRP A 60 -0.72 15.64 1.55
CA TRP A 60 -1.23 14.30 1.29
C TRP A 60 -2.69 14.32 0.83
N ASP A 61 -3.14 13.28 0.12
CA ASP A 61 -4.53 13.24 -0.39
C ASP A 61 -5.55 13.40 0.74
N ILE A 62 -5.29 12.77 1.90
CA ILE A 62 -6.10 12.96 3.11
C ILE A 62 -5.18 13.09 4.33
N SER A 63 -5.49 14.06 5.20
CA SER A 63 -4.83 14.22 6.50
C SER A 63 -5.89 14.19 7.61
N VAL A 64 -5.70 13.35 8.62
CA VAL A 64 -6.63 13.18 9.75
C VAL A 64 -5.99 13.67 11.04
N TYR A 65 -6.70 14.58 11.71
CA TYR A 65 -6.32 15.18 12.97
C TYR A 65 -7.19 14.63 14.10
N ASN A 66 -6.63 14.47 15.30
CA ASN A 66 -7.43 14.17 16.48
C ASN A 66 -8.10 15.45 17.04
N ARG A 67 -8.87 15.29 18.11
CA ARG A 67 -9.55 16.39 18.83
C ARG A 67 -8.59 17.43 19.42
N GLU A 68 -7.33 17.07 19.62
CA GLU A 68 -6.27 17.95 20.14
C GLU A 68 -5.54 18.69 19.01
N ASN A 69 -6.05 18.63 17.78
CA ASN A 69 -5.42 19.23 16.60
C ASN A 69 -4.02 18.68 16.28
N GLN A 70 -3.77 17.41 16.64
CA GLN A 70 -2.54 16.70 16.29
C GLN A 70 -2.78 15.87 15.03
N LEU A 71 -1.87 15.94 14.07
CA LEU A 71 -1.92 15.09 12.88
C LEU A 71 -1.64 13.63 13.27
N ILE A 72 -2.64 12.77 13.11
CA ILE A 72 -2.56 11.35 13.48
C ILE A 72 -2.27 10.46 12.29
N LEU A 73 -2.87 10.75 11.14
CA LEU A 73 -2.78 9.89 9.98
C LEU A 73 -2.64 10.73 8.71
N ILE A 74 -1.70 10.35 7.86
CA ILE A 74 -1.65 10.77 6.47
C ILE A 74 -2.03 9.60 5.55
N VAL A 75 -2.78 9.90 4.51
CA VAL A 75 -3.27 8.91 3.55
C VAL A 75 -2.93 9.34 2.14
N GLU A 76 -2.37 8.41 1.38
CA GLU A 76 -2.22 8.55 -0.06
C GLU A 76 -3.14 7.53 -0.73
N VAL A 77 -3.89 7.98 -1.73
CA VAL A 77 -4.91 7.16 -2.39
C VAL A 77 -4.48 6.89 -3.84
N LYS A 78 -4.49 5.61 -4.23
CA LYS A 78 -4.17 5.18 -5.59
C LYS A 78 -5.29 4.30 -6.12
N ARG A 79 -5.82 4.63 -7.30
CA ARG A 79 -6.91 3.90 -7.99
C ARG A 79 -6.50 2.53 -8.56
N ARG A 80 -5.41 1.96 -8.07
CA ARG A 80 -4.82 0.75 -8.62
C ARG A 80 -5.24 -0.46 -7.79
N SER A 81 -5.32 -1.61 -8.44
CA SER A 81 -5.47 -2.93 -7.81
C SER A 81 -4.15 -3.72 -7.84
N ASN A 82 -3.93 -4.59 -6.86
CA ASN A 82 -2.83 -5.53 -6.73
C ASN A 82 -1.44 -4.90 -6.94
N PRO A 83 -1.06 -3.86 -6.17
CA PRO A 83 0.27 -3.31 -6.26
C PRO A 83 1.34 -4.30 -5.73
N PRO A 84 2.49 -4.44 -6.40
CA PRO A 84 3.64 -5.19 -5.90
C PRO A 84 4.12 -4.58 -4.59
N LEU A 85 4.25 -5.43 -3.56
CA LEU A 85 4.71 -5.02 -2.24
C LEU A 85 6.04 -4.23 -2.27
N PRO A 86 7.07 -4.57 -3.08
CA PRO A 86 8.30 -3.78 -3.14
C PRO A 86 8.07 -2.32 -3.56
N TRP A 87 7.14 -2.08 -4.48
CA TRP A 87 6.80 -0.74 -4.93
C TRP A 87 6.02 0.03 -3.86
N VAL A 88 5.12 -0.64 -3.14
CA VAL A 88 4.39 -0.05 -2.00
C VAL A 88 5.35 0.38 -0.89
N ILE A 89 6.36 -0.46 -0.60
CA ILE A 89 7.42 -0.14 0.37
C ILE A 89 8.24 1.07 -0.10
N GLU A 90 8.65 1.08 -1.37
CA GLU A 90 9.38 2.21 -1.95
C GLU A 90 8.57 3.51 -1.87
N LEU A 91 7.27 3.46 -2.16
CA LEU A 91 6.37 4.61 -2.07
C LEU A 91 6.23 5.11 -0.63
N GLY A 92 6.00 4.20 0.33
CA GLY A 92 5.96 4.54 1.75
C GLY A 92 7.27 5.22 2.20
N TRP A 93 8.41 4.64 1.84
CA TRP A 93 9.73 5.18 2.18
C TRP A 93 9.96 6.59 1.61
N LYS A 94 9.59 6.82 0.34
CA LYS A 94 9.66 8.17 -0.28
C LYS A 94 8.79 9.20 0.44
N ILE A 95 7.61 8.80 0.91
CA ILE A 95 6.73 9.67 1.71
C ILE A 95 7.40 10.01 3.04
N PHE A 96 7.91 8.99 3.74
CA PHE A 96 8.55 9.14 5.05
C PHE A 96 9.83 9.99 5.02
N GLU A 97 10.64 9.87 3.96
CA GLU A 97 11.88 10.65 3.79
C GLU A 97 11.68 12.02 3.15
N SER A 98 10.44 12.40 2.81
CA SER A 98 10.18 13.71 2.23
C SER A 98 10.59 14.84 3.19
N GLU A 99 11.19 15.92 2.65
CA GLU A 99 11.71 17.02 3.46
C GLU A 99 10.67 17.67 4.39
N ASN A 100 9.38 17.56 4.03
CA ASN A 100 8.26 18.10 4.77
C ASN A 100 7.41 17.01 5.45
N PHE A 101 7.97 15.81 5.68
CA PHE A 101 7.24 14.74 6.36
C PHE A 101 6.82 15.20 7.76
N PRO A 102 5.51 15.31 8.05
CA PRO A 102 5.06 15.81 9.32
C PRO A 102 5.22 14.73 10.39
N LYS A 103 5.38 15.15 11.64
CA LYS A 103 5.36 14.21 12.77
C LYS A 103 3.97 13.59 12.89
N THR A 104 3.85 12.34 12.47
CA THR A 104 2.59 11.60 12.51
C THR A 104 2.84 10.12 12.88
N PRO A 105 2.00 9.49 13.70
CA PRO A 105 2.17 8.10 14.09
C PRO A 105 1.82 7.10 12.98
N TYR A 106 1.03 7.49 11.96
CA TYR A 106 0.55 6.58 10.93
C TYR A 106 0.69 7.12 9.50
N ILE A 107 1.11 6.24 8.59
CA ILE A 107 0.98 6.41 7.13
C ILE A 107 0.07 5.30 6.62
N MET A 108 -0.89 5.64 5.78
CA MET A 108 -1.74 4.68 5.09
C MET A 108 -1.66 4.87 3.57
N LEU A 109 -1.38 3.80 2.85
CA LEU A 109 -1.54 3.74 1.41
C LEU A 109 -2.79 2.93 1.10
N VAL A 110 -3.70 3.53 0.32
CA VAL A 110 -4.99 2.93 0.00
C VAL A 110 -5.11 2.68 -1.49
N PHE A 111 -5.39 1.42 -1.83
CA PHE A 111 -5.62 0.89 -3.16
C PHE A 111 -7.04 0.36 -3.26
N THR A 112 -7.53 0.11 -4.48
CA THR A 112 -8.93 -0.30 -4.67
C THR A 112 -9.26 -1.66 -4.07
N ASP A 113 -8.25 -2.47 -3.77
CA ASP A 113 -8.37 -3.82 -3.21
C ASP A 113 -7.48 -4.06 -1.97
N SER A 114 -6.66 -3.09 -1.58
CA SER A 114 -5.68 -3.29 -0.51
C SER A 114 -5.40 -2.01 0.27
N ILE A 115 -5.11 -2.17 1.57
CA ILE A 115 -4.66 -1.08 2.43
C ILE A 115 -3.33 -1.51 3.08
N TYR A 116 -2.38 -0.59 3.11
CA TYR A 116 -1.08 -0.78 3.76
C TYR A 116 -0.91 0.28 4.83
N LEU A 117 -0.68 -0.14 6.07
CA LEU A 117 -0.54 0.76 7.21
C LEU A 117 0.84 0.62 7.83
N TRP A 118 1.56 1.73 7.94
CA TRP A 118 2.69 1.85 8.85
C TRP A 118 2.21 2.49 10.15
N SER A 119 2.61 1.92 11.29
CA SER A 119 2.24 2.37 12.62
C SER A 119 3.47 2.68 13.47
N ASN A 120 3.29 3.42 14.55
CA ASN A 120 4.33 3.75 15.54
C ASN A 120 5.54 4.51 14.94
N LEU A 121 5.28 5.39 13.97
CA LEU A 121 6.32 6.10 13.22
C LEU A 121 7.06 7.19 14.00
N ASN A 122 6.46 7.73 15.06
CA ASN A 122 7.00 8.84 15.84
C ASN A 122 8.39 8.61 16.45
N HIS A 123 8.85 7.36 16.50
CA HIS A 123 10.14 6.97 17.07
C HIS A 123 11.09 6.33 16.05
N GLN A 124 10.70 6.27 14.78
CA GLN A 124 11.46 5.59 13.74
C GLN A 124 12.36 6.57 13.00
N LYS A 125 13.59 6.13 12.68
CA LYS A 125 14.52 6.87 11.79
C LYS A 125 14.41 6.42 10.34
N GLN A 126 13.82 5.25 10.13
CA GLN A 126 13.60 4.61 8.84
C GLN A 126 12.38 3.71 8.99
N ILE A 127 11.61 3.58 7.90
CA ILE A 127 10.51 2.64 7.81
C ILE A 127 10.90 1.48 6.89
N ALA A 128 10.46 0.28 7.23
CA ALA A 128 10.65 -0.91 6.42
C ALA A 128 9.30 -1.32 5.82
N GLU A 129 8.82 -2.51 6.16
CA GLU A 129 7.54 -3.03 5.70
C GLU A 129 6.35 -2.40 6.46
N PRO A 130 5.16 -2.35 5.83
CA PRO A 130 3.92 -2.00 6.50
C PRO A 130 3.69 -2.88 7.74
N SER A 131 3.22 -2.28 8.83
CA SER A 131 2.79 -3.01 10.01
C SER A 131 1.55 -3.87 9.75
N TYR A 132 0.70 -3.46 8.80
CA TYR A 132 -0.48 -4.20 8.37
C TYR A 132 -0.64 -4.14 6.85
N ILE A 133 -1.04 -5.27 6.27
CA ILE A 133 -1.46 -5.43 4.88
C ILE A 133 -2.87 -6.02 4.90
N ILE A 134 -3.85 -5.28 4.37
CA ILE A 134 -5.26 -5.59 4.50
C ILE A 134 -5.86 -5.80 3.11
N ASP A 135 -6.62 -6.87 2.93
CA ASP A 135 -7.54 -7.02 1.80
C ASP A 135 -8.73 -6.08 2.00
N ALA A 136 -8.79 -5.04 1.17
CA ALA A 136 -9.80 -3.98 1.26
C ALA A 136 -11.01 -4.24 0.36
N THR A 137 -11.08 -5.39 -0.32
CA THR A 137 -12.19 -5.73 -1.21
C THR A 137 -13.52 -5.64 -0.48
N LEU A 138 -13.63 -6.29 0.69
CA LEU A 138 -14.86 -6.26 1.50
C LEU A 138 -15.12 -4.90 2.15
N ILE A 139 -14.08 -4.09 2.36
CA ILE A 139 -14.20 -2.75 2.96
C ILE A 139 -14.82 -1.78 1.94
N PHE A 140 -14.34 -1.79 0.69
CA PHE A 140 -14.77 -0.83 -0.34
C PHE A 140 -15.93 -1.32 -1.19
N GLN A 141 -16.21 -2.63 -1.23
CA GLN A 141 -17.31 -3.19 -2.01
C GLN A 141 -18.68 -2.52 -1.76
N PRO A 142 -19.12 -2.27 -0.51
CA PRO A 142 -20.38 -1.57 -0.26
C PRO A 142 -20.43 -0.14 -0.81
N TYR A 143 -19.28 0.50 -1.03
CA TYR A 143 -19.20 1.84 -1.61
C TYR A 143 -19.27 1.80 -3.13
N PHE A 144 -18.56 0.85 -3.75
CA PHE A 144 -18.63 0.59 -5.18
C PHE A 144 -20.06 0.22 -5.61
N GLU A 145 -20.71 -0.68 -4.87
CA GLU A 145 -22.11 -1.08 -5.13
C GLU A 145 -23.08 0.11 -5.03
N ARG A 146 -22.96 0.95 -3.98
CA ARG A 146 -23.81 2.14 -3.81
C ARG A 146 -23.62 3.21 -4.87
N SER A 147 -22.44 3.25 -5.51
CA SER A 147 -22.11 4.22 -6.55
C SER A 147 -22.23 3.67 -7.96
N GLU A 148 -22.66 2.41 -8.12
CA GLU A 148 -22.82 1.71 -9.40
C GLU A 148 -21.54 1.76 -10.26
N VAL A 149 -20.37 1.76 -9.63
CA VAL A 149 -19.06 1.71 -10.30
C VAL A 149 -18.26 0.52 -9.81
N THR A 150 -17.34 0.05 -10.65
CA THR A 150 -16.39 -1.00 -10.27
C THR A 150 -15.03 -0.40 -9.92
N ALA A 151 -14.20 -1.17 -9.20
CA ALA A 151 -12.82 -0.80 -8.87
C ALA A 151 -11.99 -0.45 -10.12
N ASP A 152 -12.23 -1.14 -11.24
CA ASP A 152 -11.56 -0.91 -12.52
C ASP A 152 -12.14 0.27 -13.32
N GLN A 153 -13.22 0.91 -12.89
CA GLN A 153 -13.87 2.03 -13.59
C GLN A 153 -13.80 3.36 -12.82
N ILE A 154 -13.77 3.31 -11.49
CA ILE A 154 -13.85 4.50 -10.62
C ILE A 154 -12.70 5.48 -10.81
N ASN A 155 -12.94 6.74 -11.17
CA ASN A 155 -11.84 7.71 -11.35
C ASN A 155 -11.10 8.00 -10.01
N PRO A 156 -9.85 8.52 -10.04
CA PRO A 156 -9.06 8.75 -8.84
C PRO A 156 -9.75 9.63 -7.78
N GLN A 157 -10.39 10.72 -8.19
CA GLN A 157 -11.09 11.63 -7.27
C GLN A 157 -12.29 10.97 -6.59
N SER A 158 -13.07 10.20 -7.34
CA SER A 158 -14.19 9.43 -6.79
C SER A 158 -13.71 8.35 -5.81
N PHE A 159 -12.55 7.74 -6.07
CA PHE A 159 -11.99 6.78 -5.12
C PHE A 159 -11.50 7.46 -3.83
N GLU A 160 -10.85 8.62 -3.92
CA GLU A 160 -10.50 9.45 -2.76
C GLU A 160 -11.75 9.81 -1.92
N MET A 161 -12.88 10.11 -2.57
CA MET A 161 -14.15 10.35 -1.87
C MET A 161 -14.70 9.11 -1.15
N ILE A 162 -14.56 7.92 -1.73
CA ILE A 162 -14.91 6.64 -1.07
C ILE A 162 -14.04 6.45 0.17
N VAL A 163 -12.72 6.59 0.04
CA VAL A 163 -11.78 6.44 1.16
C VAL A 163 -12.08 7.46 2.26
N THR A 164 -12.35 8.71 1.89
CA THR A 164 -12.76 9.77 2.82
C THR A 164 -14.06 9.42 3.55
N SER A 165 -15.04 8.87 2.84
CA SER A 165 -16.32 8.46 3.42
C SER A 165 -16.15 7.31 4.41
N TRP A 166 -15.33 6.32 4.06
CA TRP A 166 -14.99 5.22 4.95
C TRP A 166 -14.23 5.67 6.21
N LEU A 167 -13.21 6.52 6.06
CA LEU A 167 -12.51 7.09 7.21
C LEU A 167 -13.45 7.91 8.10
N ARG A 168 -14.42 8.62 7.52
CA ARG A 168 -15.43 9.38 8.28
C ARG A 168 -16.28 8.45 9.14
N GLU A 169 -16.68 7.30 8.61
CA GLU A 169 -17.40 6.29 9.38
C GLU A 169 -16.58 5.82 10.58
N ILE A 170 -15.27 5.58 10.41
CA ILE A 170 -14.36 5.20 11.50
C ILE A 170 -14.25 6.33 12.54
N ILE A 171 -13.98 7.56 12.09
CA ILE A 171 -13.85 8.74 12.94
C ILE A 171 -15.08 8.94 13.83
N HIS A 172 -16.29 8.70 13.31
CA HIS A 172 -17.54 8.92 14.06
C HIS A 172 -18.15 7.65 14.64
N SER A 173 -17.50 6.49 14.48
CA SER A 173 -18.03 5.23 14.98
C SER A 173 -17.95 5.15 16.50
N GLN A 174 -19.05 4.73 17.12
CA GLN A 174 -19.14 4.43 18.55
C GLN A 174 -18.98 2.92 18.84
N THR A 175 -18.72 2.12 17.81
CA THR A 175 -18.79 0.66 17.86
C THR A 175 -17.62 -0.03 17.17
N LEU A 176 -16.51 0.67 16.91
CA LEU A 176 -15.27 0.03 16.43
C LEU A 176 -14.91 -1.13 17.36
N GLY A 177 -14.84 -2.34 16.80
CA GLY A 177 -14.53 -3.56 17.56
C GLY A 177 -15.69 -4.20 18.33
N LYS A 178 -16.95 -3.75 18.17
CA LYS A 178 -18.09 -4.55 18.64
C LYS A 178 -18.32 -5.75 17.70
N GLU A 179 -18.51 -6.91 18.29
CA GLU A 179 -18.58 -8.24 17.66
C GLU A 179 -19.31 -8.22 16.30
N GLY A 180 -18.58 -8.49 15.21
CA GLY A 180 -19.22 -8.73 13.91
C GLY A 180 -18.29 -8.63 12.69
N ASP A 181 -17.48 -7.56 12.59
CA ASP A 181 -16.71 -7.30 11.36
C ASP A 181 -15.22 -7.60 11.53
N LYS A 182 -14.84 -8.85 11.28
CA LYS A 182 -13.44 -9.31 11.30
C LYS A 182 -12.57 -8.58 10.28
N SER A 183 -13.14 -8.02 9.20
CA SER A 183 -12.36 -7.36 8.15
C SER A 183 -11.71 -6.06 8.63
N GLN A 184 -12.22 -5.48 9.73
CA GLN A 184 -11.76 -4.21 10.28
C GLN A 184 -11.13 -4.32 11.69
N GLN A 185 -10.86 -5.54 12.16
CA GLN A 185 -10.25 -5.77 13.49
C GLN A 185 -8.88 -5.10 13.64
N TRP A 186 -8.13 -4.97 12.53
CA TRP A 186 -6.83 -4.29 12.48
C TRP A 186 -6.89 -2.83 12.93
N LEU A 187 -8.04 -2.14 12.81
CA LEU A 187 -8.22 -0.77 13.31
C LEU A 187 -8.10 -0.70 14.84
N VAL A 188 -8.54 -1.76 15.53
CA VAL A 188 -8.42 -1.89 16.99
C VAL A 188 -7.00 -2.29 17.37
N GLU A 189 -6.45 -3.31 16.70
CA GLU A 189 -5.13 -3.87 17.00
C GLU A 189 -4.00 -2.88 16.77
N SER A 190 -4.08 -2.08 15.71
CA SER A 190 -3.10 -1.04 15.40
C SER A 190 -3.20 0.21 16.29
N GLY A 191 -4.29 0.32 17.06
CA GLY A 191 -4.65 1.53 17.82
C GLY A 191 -5.17 2.69 16.95
N LEU A 192 -5.18 2.55 15.62
CA LEU A 192 -5.56 3.63 14.70
C LEU A 192 -6.99 4.10 14.96
N GLY A 193 -7.94 3.17 15.08
CA GLY A 193 -9.36 3.50 15.27
C GLY A 193 -9.60 4.39 16.49
N THR A 194 -8.92 4.09 17.61
CA THR A 194 -8.94 4.94 18.81
C THR A 194 -8.24 6.27 18.58
N ALA A 195 -7.10 6.28 17.88
CA ALA A 195 -6.29 7.48 17.67
C ALA A 195 -7.01 8.54 16.81
N ILE A 196 -7.85 8.13 15.85
CA ILE A 196 -8.63 9.05 15.00
C ILE A 196 -10.08 9.25 15.48
N ALA A 197 -10.49 8.59 16.56
CA ALA A 197 -11.87 8.67 17.06
C ALA A 197 -12.26 10.12 17.42
N GLY A 198 -13.33 10.59 16.80
CA GLY A 198 -13.84 11.95 16.93
C GLY A 198 -12.90 13.03 16.40
N GLY A 199 -11.90 12.66 15.61
CA GLY A 199 -11.05 13.56 14.85
C GLY A 199 -11.75 14.22 13.66
N TYR A 200 -10.97 14.79 12.76
CA TYR A 200 -11.47 15.48 11.56
C TYR A 200 -10.42 15.51 10.45
N PHE A 201 -10.89 15.75 9.21
CA PHE A 201 -10.00 15.95 8.06
C PHE A 201 -9.58 17.41 7.98
N GLN A 202 -8.33 17.67 7.60
CA GLN A 202 -7.97 19.00 7.13
C GLN A 202 -8.59 19.20 5.75
N TYR A 203 -9.63 20.02 5.67
CA TYR A 203 -10.07 20.57 4.39
C TYR A 203 -9.16 21.76 4.09
N GLU A 204 -8.53 21.78 2.92
CA GLU A 204 -8.09 23.07 2.36
C GLU A 204 -9.38 23.86 2.14
N ASP A 205 -9.51 25.02 2.80
CA ASP A 205 -10.56 25.98 2.51
C ASP A 205 -10.54 26.26 1.00
N ILE A 206 -11.55 25.75 0.29
CA ILE A 206 -11.78 26.12 -1.10
C ILE A 206 -12.28 27.56 -1.05
N ALA A 207 -11.36 28.52 -1.22
CA ALA A 207 -11.68 29.91 -1.48
C ALA A 207 -12.28 30.07 -2.89
#